data_AF-A0A0N9WJZ3-F1
#
_entry.id   AF-A0A0N9WJZ3-F1
#
_cell.length_a   1.000
_cell.length_b   1.000
_cell.length_c   1.000
_cell.angle_alpha   90.00
_cell.angle_beta   90.00
_cell.angle_gamma   90.00
#
_symmetry.space_group_name_H-M   'P 1'
#
loop_
_entity.id
_entity.type
_entity.pdbx_description
1 polymer ?
#
loop_
_entity_poly.entity_id
_entity_poly.type
_entity_poly.pdbx_seq_one_letter_code
_entity_poly.pdbx_strand_id
1 'polypeptide(L)' 'MESSITTFLALRNAQPTRYVWNAKGEDILNKIQRAREAMALRANG' A
#
# COMPACT_ATOMS: atom_id res chain seq x y z
N MET A 1 -17.52 -31.32 -8.10
CA MET A 1 -17.90 -30.02 -8.70
C MET A 1 -17.00 -28.99 -8.05
N GLU A 2 -16.01 -28.50 -8.79
CA GLU A 2 -15.14 -27.42 -8.29
C GLU A 2 -16.02 -26.25 -7.85
N SER A 3 -15.80 -25.76 -6.63
CA SER A 3 -16.51 -24.61 -6.09
C SER A 3 -16.24 -23.38 -6.98
N SER A 4 -17.23 -22.51 -7.14
CA SER A 4 -17.10 -21.24 -7.85
C SER A 4 -15.89 -20.41 -7.37
N ILE A 5 -15.51 -20.58 -6.08
CA ILE A 5 -14.32 -19.95 -5.48
C ILE A 5 -13.03 -20.53 -6.06
N THR A 6 -12.93 -21.86 -6.18
CA THR A 6 -11.70 -22.52 -6.64
C THR A 6 -11.43 -22.19 -8.11
N THR A 7 -12.47 -22.22 -8.95
CA THR A 7 -12.38 -21.77 -10.35
C THR A 7 -11.97 -20.30 -10.46
N PHE A 8 -12.56 -19.42 -9.65
CA PHE A 8 -12.20 -18.00 -9.63
C PHE A 8 -10.72 -17.78 -9.24
N LEU A 9 -10.23 -18.47 -8.21
CA LEU A 9 -8.85 -18.37 -7.76
C LEU A 9 -7.87 -18.92 -8.80
N ALA A 10 -8.18 -20.04 -9.45
CA ALA A 10 -7.36 -20.60 -10.52
C ALA A 10 -7.19 -19.61 -11.67
N LEU A 11 -8.27 -18.95 -12.09
CA LEU A 11 -8.24 -17.92 -13.14
C LEU A 11 -7.43 -16.69 -12.73
N ARG A 12 -7.60 -16.20 -11.49
CA ARG A 12 -6.86 -15.05 -10.96
C ARG A 12 -5.37 -15.33 -10.83
N ASN A 13 -5.01 -16.53 -10.39
CA ASN A 13 -3.61 -16.92 -10.21
C ASN A 13 -2.90 -17.16 -11.54
N ALA A 14 -3.63 -17.59 -12.58
CA ALA A 14 -3.10 -17.70 -13.94
C ALA A 14 -2.80 -16.33 -14.58
N GLN A 15 -3.46 -15.26 -14.13
CA GLN A 15 -3.26 -13.88 -14.60
C GLN A 15 -3.09 -12.92 -13.42
N PRO A 16 -1.95 -12.97 -12.71
CA PRO A 16 -1.74 -12.16 -11.52
C PRO A 16 -1.64 -10.68 -11.89
N THR A 17 -2.55 -9.86 -11.35
CA THR A 17 -2.42 -8.40 -11.43
C THR A 17 -1.29 -7.95 -10.52
N ARG A 18 -0.24 -7.35 -11.07
CA ARG A 18 0.85 -6.78 -10.29
C ARG A 18 0.36 -5.55 -9.52
N TYR A 19 0.48 -5.57 -8.19
CA TYR A 19 0.37 -4.35 -7.40
C TYR A 19 1.62 -3.50 -7.62
N VAL A 20 1.43 -2.33 -8.21
CA VAL A 20 2.47 -1.32 -8.36
C VAL A 20 2.22 -0.22 -7.34
N TRP A 21 3.22 0.04 -6.50
CA TRP A 21 3.18 1.18 -5.60
C TRP A 21 3.37 2.46 -6.44
N ASN A 22 2.32 3.30 -6.50
CA ASN A 22 2.30 4.49 -7.35
C ASN A 22 2.79 5.77 -6.64
N ALA A 23 3.26 5.72 -5.38
CA ALA A 23 3.71 6.94 -4.72
C ALA A 23 5.11 7.34 -5.22
N LYS A 24 5.28 8.63 -5.53
CA LYS A 24 6.60 9.17 -5.85
C LYS A 24 7.45 9.20 -4.59
N GLY A 25 8.78 9.08 -4.74
CA GLY A 25 9.70 9.20 -3.61
C GLY A 25 9.53 10.52 -2.86
N GLU A 26 9.25 11.60 -3.59
CA GLU A 26 8.93 12.93 -3.03
C GLU A 26 7.73 12.89 -2.07
N ASP A 27 6.63 12.20 -2.44
CA ASP A 27 5.45 12.09 -1.58
C ASP A 27 5.75 11.38 -0.26
N ILE A 28 6.62 10.37 -0.32
CA ILE A 28 7.07 9.61 0.86
C ILE A 28 7.90 10.51 1.76
N LEU A 29 8.87 11.23 1.20
CA LEU A 29 9.73 12.14 1.96
C LEU A 29 8.91 13.28 2.61
N ASN A 30 7.98 13.88 1.87
CA ASN A 30 7.07 14.91 2.39
C ASN A 30 6.19 14.39 3.53
N LYS A 31 5.77 13.11 3.48
CA LYS A 31 4.99 12.49 4.56
C LYS A 31 5.85 12.24 5.80
N ILE A 32 7.09 11.79 5.63
CA ILE A 32 8.05 11.60 6.73
C ILE A 32 8.35 12.93 7.41
N GLN A 33 8.60 13.98 6.64
CA GLN A 33 8.92 15.30 7.18
C GLN A 33 7.77 15.85 8.04
N ARG A 34 6.54 15.82 7.52
CA ARG A 34 5.34 16.22 8.28
C ARG A 34 5.16 15.42 9.57
N ALA A 35 5.42 14.11 9.52
CA ALA A 35 5.33 13.27 10.72
C ALA A 35 6.36 13.67 11.77
N ARG A 36 7.59 13.99 11.36
CA ARG A 36 8.65 14.47 12.27
C ARG A 36 8.29 15.80 12.91
N GLU A 37 7.76 16.74 12.14
CA GLU A 37 7.29 18.03 12.64
C GLU A 37 6.17 17.87 13.68
N ALA A 38 5.16 17.04 13.37
CA ALA A 38 4.08 16.75 14.30
C ALA A 38 4.57 16.10 15.61
N MET A 39 5.58 15.23 15.54
CA MET A 39 6.20 14.63 16.73
C MET A 39 6.98 15.66 17.54
N ALA A 40 7.74 16.55 16.89
CA ALA A 40 8.48 17.61 17.56
C ALA A 40 7.53 18.62 18.26
N LEU A 41 6.43 18.98 17.59
CA LEU A 41 5.39 19.84 18.18
C LEU A 41 4.77 19.22 19.43
N ARG A 42 4.50 17.91 19.40
CA ARG A 42 3.96 17.17 20.55
C ARG A 42 4.94 17.03 21.71
N ALA A 43 6.25 17.02 21.43
CA ALA A 43 7.27 16.92 22.48
C ALA A 43 7.54 18.27 23.19
N ASN A 44 7.19 19.39 22.54
CA ASN A 44 7.45 20.75 23.04
C ASN A 44 6.22 21.43 23.69
N GLY A 45 5.10 20.75 23.83
CA GLY A 45 3.88 21.24 24.51
C GLY A 45 3.55 20.40 25.73
#